data_AF-A0A5K1G7V1-F1
#
_entry.id   AF-A0A5K1G7V1-F1
#
_cell.length_a   1.000
_cell.length_b   1.000
_cell.length_c   1.000
_cell.angle_alpha   90.00
_cell.angle_beta   90.00
_cell.angle_gamma   90.00
#
_symmetry.space_group_name_H-M   'P 1'
#
loop_
_entity.id
_entity.type
_entity.pdbx_description
1 polymer ?
#
loop_
_entity_poly.entity_id
_entity_poly.type
_entity_poly.pdbx_seq_one_letter_code
_entity_poly.pdbx_strand_id
1 'polypeptide(L)'
;NARPPIPPTCPPALRALIEQCWNKLPEKRPEFWQIVKVLEQFESSLARDGTLKLVQNSTCEDHKKRLIHWISKLSLANNNSSSSRR
;
A
#
# COMPACT_ATOMS: atom_id res chain seq x y z
N ASN A 1 24.36 14.72 5.90
CA ASN A 1 23.14 13.87 6.01
C ASN A 1 23.53 12.40 6.02
N ALA A 2 23.87 11.85 7.20
CA ALA A 2 24.16 10.43 7.33
C ALA A 2 22.85 9.66 7.59
N ARG A 3 22.66 8.52 6.92
CA ARG A 3 21.61 7.56 7.24
C ARG A 3 22.22 6.48 8.14
N PRO A 4 21.53 6.07 9.23
CA PRO A 4 22.05 5.00 10.08
C PRO A 4 22.07 3.67 9.32
N PRO A 5 23.01 2.77 9.64
CA PRO A 5 23.01 1.42 9.07
C PRO A 5 21.75 0.67 9.50
N ILE A 6 21.12 -0.04 8.56
CA ILE A 6 19.95 -0.87 8.84
C ILE A 6 20.43 -2.19 9.48
N PRO A 7 19.93 -2.56 10.68
CA PRO A 7 20.40 -3.76 11.37
C PRO A 7 20.07 -5.04 10.57
N PRO A 8 20.90 -6.09 10.65
CA PRO A 8 20.71 -7.34 9.90
C PRO A 8 19.43 -8.08 10.30
N THR A 9 18.92 -7.84 11.51
CA THR A 9 17.66 -8.40 12.02
C THR A 9 16.43 -7.69 11.47
N CYS A 10 16.59 -6.59 10.74
CA CYS A 10 15.47 -5.86 10.15
C CYS A 10 14.77 -6.75 9.10
N PRO A 11 13.44 -6.96 9.21
CA PRO A 11 12.69 -7.76 8.26
C PRO A 11 12.91 -7.28 6.81
N PRO A 12 13.14 -8.18 5.85
CA PRO A 12 13.48 -7.80 4.48
C PRO A 12 12.50 -6.81 3.83
N ALA A 13 11.20 -6.96 4.11
CA ALA A 13 10.17 -6.07 3.60
C ALA A 13 10.29 -4.63 4.16
N LEU A 14 10.58 -4.50 5.46
CA LEU A 14 10.76 -3.19 6.09
C LEU A 14 12.07 -2.53 5.65
N ARG A 15 13.15 -3.31 5.53
CA ARG A 15 14.43 -2.84 4.97
C ARG A 15 14.24 -2.25 3.57
N ALA A 16 13.54 -2.96 2.70
CA ALA A 16 13.27 -2.50 1.34
C ALA A 16 12.48 -1.18 1.31
N LEU A 17 11.50 -1.00 2.21
CA LEU A 17 10.77 0.26 2.34
C LEU A 17 11.68 1.40 2.81
N ILE A 18 12.52 1.17 3.82
CA ILE A 18 13.48 2.15 4.32
C ILE A 18 14.44 2.59 3.21
N GLU A 19 14.98 1.65 2.45
CA GLU A 19 15.89 1.93 1.33
C GLU A 19 15.22 2.76 0.22
N GLN A 20 13.95 2.49 -0.08
CA GLN A 20 13.16 3.29 -1.02
C GLN A 20 12.92 4.73 -0.51
N CYS A 21 12.54 4.89 0.75
CA CYS A 21 12.38 6.21 1.38
C CYS A 21 13.70 7.00 1.42
N TRP A 22 14.84 6.31 1.52
CA TRP A 22 16.17 6.89 1.54
C TRP A 22 16.86 6.96 0.18
N ASN A 23 16.11 6.81 -0.93
CA ASN A 23 16.71 6.92 -2.25
C ASN A 23 17.48 8.24 -2.42
N LYS A 24 18.69 8.13 -2.99
CA LYS A 24 19.54 9.30 -3.29
C LYS A 24 18.83 10.26 -4.25
N LEU A 25 18.07 9.69 -5.18
CA LEU A 25 17.26 10.39 -6.16
C LEU A 25 15.88 10.70 -5.55
N PRO A 26 15.52 11.97 -5.31
CA PRO A 26 14.23 12.36 -4.73
C PRO A 26 13.02 11.83 -5.51
N GLU A 27 13.10 11.81 -6.83
CA GLU A 27 12.06 11.34 -7.75
C GLU A 27 11.79 9.84 -7.66
N LYS A 28 12.71 9.08 -7.08
CA LYS A 28 12.55 7.64 -6.84
C LYS A 28 12.01 7.32 -5.44
N ARG A 29 11.82 8.33 -4.59
CA ARG A 29 11.22 8.13 -3.28
C ARG A 29 9.72 7.91 -3.43
N PRO A 30 9.13 7.01 -2.65
CA PRO A 30 7.70 6.82 -2.66
C PRO A 30 7.00 8.08 -2.13
N GLU A 31 5.88 8.41 -2.77
CA GLU A 31 4.94 9.39 -2.27
C GLU A 31 4.33 8.92 -0.94
N PHE A 32 3.89 9.86 -0.10
CA PHE A 32 3.41 9.52 1.24
C PHE A 32 2.28 8.49 1.23
N TRP A 33 1.34 8.61 0.29
CA TRP A 33 0.23 7.66 0.17
C TRP A 33 0.70 6.23 -0.24
N GLN A 34 1.83 6.10 -0.95
CA GLN A 34 2.43 4.79 -1.25
C GLN A 34 2.98 4.17 0.04
N ILE A 35 3.65 4.97 0.86
CA ILE A 35 4.18 4.55 2.16
C ILE A 35 3.04 4.05 3.05
N VAL A 36 1.97 4.83 3.20
CA VAL A 36 0.80 4.46 4.00
C VAL A 36 0.22 3.12 3.52
N LYS A 37 0.01 2.95 2.21
CA LYS A 37 -0.50 1.70 1.65
C LYS A 37 0.38 0.48 2.00
N VAL A 38 1.70 0.62 1.92
CA VAL A 38 2.63 -0.46 2.28
C VAL A 38 2.55 -0.78 3.77
N LEU A 39 2.44 0.24 4.62
CA LEU A 39 2.31 0.06 6.07
C LEU A 39 0.98 -0.63 6.45
N GLU A 40 -0.14 -0.27 5.82
CA GLU A 40 -1.44 -0.95 5.99
C GLU A 40 -1.36 -2.44 5.58
N GLN A 41 -0.62 -2.75 4.51
CA GLN A 41 -0.39 -4.14 4.09
C GLN A 41 0.50 -4.91 5.07
N PHE A 42 1.48 -4.24 5.68
CA PHE A 42 2.31 -4.82 6.74
C PHE A 42 1.48 -5.14 7.97
N GLU A 43 0.65 -4.21 8.44
CA GLU A 43 -0.29 -4.44 9.55
C GLU A 43 -1.20 -5.64 9.27
N SER A 44 -1.82 -5.67 8.07
CA SER A 44 -2.71 -6.77 7.67
C SER A 44 -2.01 -8.12 7.60
N SER A 45 -0.76 -8.17 7.12
CA SER A 45 0.01 -9.40 7.03
C SER A 45 0.42 -9.89 8.42
N LEU A 46 0.94 -8.99 9.26
CA LEU A 46 1.27 -9.27 10.65
C LEU A 46 0.07 -9.82 11.44
N ALA A 47 -1.12 -9.24 11.26
CA ALA A 47 -2.34 -9.70 11.92
C ALA A 47 -2.77 -11.11 11.47
N ARG A 48 -2.47 -11.50 10.21
CA ARG A 48 -2.93 -12.78 9.64
C ARG A 48 -1.95 -13.92 9.84
N ASP A 49 -0.67 -13.70 9.59
CA ASP A 49 0.35 -14.76 9.54
C ASP A 49 1.63 -14.42 10.33
N GLY A 50 1.64 -13.28 11.05
CA GLY A 50 2.79 -12.84 11.83
C GLY A 50 4.02 -12.48 10.98
N THR A 51 3.89 -12.39 9.66
CA THR A 51 5.02 -12.22 8.74
C THR A 51 4.92 -10.90 7.98
N LEU A 52 6.06 -10.23 7.78
CA LEU A 52 6.18 -9.08 6.89
C LEU A 52 6.47 -9.54 5.45
N LYS A 53 5.50 -9.36 4.56
CA LYS A 53 5.61 -9.74 3.15
C LYS A 53 6.18 -8.60 2.32
N LEU A 54 7.13 -8.92 1.44
CA LEU A 54 7.70 -7.97 0.49
C LEU A 54 6.62 -7.58 -0.52
N VAL A 55 6.25 -6.30 -0.52
CA VAL A 55 5.31 -5.74 -1.51
C VAL A 55 6.10 -5.22 -2.69
N GLN A 56 5.76 -5.71 -3.89
CA GLN A 56 6.22 -5.10 -5.13
C GLN A 56 5.43 -3.80 -5.31
N ASN A 57 6.08 -2.66 -5.09
CA ASN A 57 5.53 -1.37 -5.43
C ASN A 57 5.45 -1.30 -6.95
N SER A 58 4.29 -1.66 -7.49
CA SER A 58 4.03 -1.57 -8.91
C SER A 58 4.21 -0.12 -9.34
N THR A 59 5.12 0.01 -10.30
CA THR A 59 5.50 1.23 -11.01
C THR A 59 4.32 2.17 -11.27
N CYS A 60 4.55 3.47 -11.07
CA CYS A 60 3.91 4.72 -11.58
C CYS A 60 2.51 4.73 -12.27
N GLU A 61 2.01 3.63 -12.82
CA GLU A 61 0.85 3.51 -13.71
C GLU A 61 -0.44 3.00 -13.02
N ASP A 62 -0.54 3.04 -11.69
CA ASP A 62 -1.66 2.39 -10.98
C ASP A 62 -2.69 3.35 -10.33
N HIS A 63 -2.46 4.66 -10.28
CA HIS A 63 -3.42 5.57 -9.59
C HIS A 63 -4.66 5.81 -10.44
N LYS A 64 -4.50 5.87 -11.77
CA LYS A 64 -5.64 5.99 -12.69
C LYS A 64 -6.56 4.77 -12.55
N LYS A 65 -6.00 3.57 -12.43
CA LYS A 65 -6.78 2.32 -12.33
C LYS A 65 -7.43 2.13 -10.95
N ARG A 66 -6.76 2.51 -9.86
CA ARG A 66 -7.32 2.40 -8.50
C ARG A 66 -8.42 3.43 -8.21
N LEU A 67 -8.31 4.65 -8.72
CA LEU A 67 -9.37 5.66 -8.59
C LEU A 67 -10.62 5.25 -9.36
N ILE A 68 -10.48 4.78 -10.61
CA ILE A 68 -11.58 4.21 -11.41
C ILE A 68 -12.26 3.07 -10.64
N HIS A 69 -11.48 2.15 -10.06
CA HIS A 69 -12.01 1.01 -9.31
C HIS A 69 -12.77 1.42 -8.02
N TRP A 70 -12.30 2.44 -7.29
CA TRP A 70 -13.01 2.97 -6.11
C TRP A 70 -14.33 3.66 -6.49
N ILE A 71 -14.34 4.43 -7.59
CA ILE A 71 -15.54 5.11 -8.09
C ILE A 71 -16.60 4.08 -8.56
N SER A 72 -16.21 3.02 -9.26
CA SER A 72 -17.15 1.95 -9.65
C SER A 72 -17.74 1.18 -8.46
N LYS A 73 -16.97 1.03 -7.37
CA LYS A 73 -17.45 0.42 -6.11
C LYS A 73 -18.55 1.23 -5.44
N LEU A 74 -18.54 2.56 -5.61
CA LEU A 74 -19.58 3.45 -5.07
C LEU A 74 -20.86 3.47 -5.93
N SER A 75 -20.76 3.16 -7.23
CA SER A 75 -21.91 3.17 -8.15
C SER A 75 -22.82 1.93 -8.07
N LEU A 76 -22.43 0.88 -7.35
CA LEU A 76 -23.21 -0.38 -7.24
C LEU A 76 -23.90 -0.57 -5.87
N ALA A 77 -23.75 0.39 -4.95
CA ALA A 77 -24.36 0.33 -3.62
C ALA A 77 -25.66 1.16 -3.48
N ASN A 78 -26.24 1.62 -4.59
CA ASN A 78 -27.52 2.34 -4.58
C ASN A 78 -28.51 1.76 -5.60
N ASN A 79 -28.97 0.53 -5.36
CA ASN A 79 -30.23 0.00 -5.90
C ASN A 79 -30.66 -1.20 -5.06
N ASN A 80 -31.14 -0.93 -3.85
CA ASN A 80 -31.98 -1.87 -3.09
C ASN A 80 -32.85 -1.08 -2.11
N SER A 81 -33.87 -0.43 -2.65
CA SER A 81 -35.04 -0.02 -1.88
C SER A 81 -36.27 -0.44 -2.67
N SER A 82 -36.77 -1.65 -2.35
CA SER A 82 -38.18 -1.96 -2.06
C SER A 82 -38.52 -3.39 -2.48
N SER A 83 -38.45 -4.31 -1.52
CA SER A 83 -39.27 -5.53 -1.56
C SER A 83 -40.62 -5.23 -0.91
N SER A 84 -41.73 -5.42 -1.61
CA SER A 84 -42.79 -6.29 -1.11
C SER A 84 -43.78 -6.66 -2.22
N ARG A 85 -44.16 -7.93 -2.22
CA ARG A 85 -45.09 -8.60 -3.15
C ARG A 85 -46.53 -8.48 -2.64
N ARG A 86 -47.45 -8.51 -3.61
CA ARG A 86 -48.93 -8.61 -3.56
C ARG A 86 -49.70 -7.32 -3.33
#